data_AF-A0A975PAN4-F1
#
_entry.id   AF-A0A975PAN4-F1
#
_cell.length_a   1.000
_cell.length_b   1.000
_cell.length_c   1.000
_cell.angle_alpha   90.00
_cell.angle_beta   90.00
_cell.angle_gamma   90.00
#
_symmetry.space_group_name_H-M   'P 1'
#
loop_
_entity.id
_entity.type
_entity.pdbx_description
1 polymer ?
#
loop_
_entity_poly.entity_id
_entity_poly.type
_entity_poly.pdbx_seq_one_letter_code
_entity_poly.pdbx_strand_id
1 'polypeptide(L)'
;MALSSSPSRRQGELGFATVLLAVAGLCFIKAAAYPGASGTYPKVLSILLGIGALLAILRALRQTDAESHVPLVTNPGRCLLGFAALAIYVGAIDLLGYILPSFALVLLLPLLLGYRDLRMTLLSAAGGLSFILLVFAVILERPLPADLFDPVLEMLR
;
A
#
# COMPACT_ATOMS: atom_id res chain seq x y z
N MET A 1 -30.51 -27.75 -2.27
CA MET A 1 -29.29 -27.91 -1.45
C MET A 1 -28.24 -26.96 -2.01
N ALA A 2 -28.25 -25.70 -1.58
CA ALA A 2 -27.36 -24.67 -2.12
C ALA A 2 -26.08 -24.60 -1.27
N LEU A 3 -24.99 -25.16 -1.78
CA LEU A 3 -23.64 -24.95 -1.26
C LEU A 3 -23.21 -23.53 -1.60
N SER A 4 -23.64 -22.55 -0.80
CA SER A 4 -22.97 -21.25 -0.75
C SER A 4 -21.90 -21.32 0.33
N SER A 5 -20.80 -22.02 0.05
CA SER A 5 -19.59 -21.98 0.87
C SER A 5 -18.85 -20.67 0.59
N SER A 6 -19.45 -19.53 0.98
CA SER A 6 -18.67 -18.30 1.11
C SER A 6 -17.66 -18.55 2.23
N PRO A 7 -16.35 -18.41 1.98
CA PRO A 7 -15.36 -18.59 3.05
C PRO A 7 -15.74 -17.67 4.20
N SER A 8 -15.75 -18.21 5.43
CA SER A 8 -16.03 -17.37 6.60
C SER A 8 -14.99 -16.26 6.67
N ARG A 9 -15.35 -15.10 7.22
CA ARG A 9 -14.43 -13.96 7.34
C ARG A 9 -13.09 -14.37 7.93
N ARG A 10 -13.14 -15.23 8.94
CA ARG A 10 -11.97 -15.84 9.57
C ARG A 10 -11.07 -16.58 8.57
N GLN A 11 -11.63 -17.40 7.68
CA GLN A 11 -10.88 -18.09 6.63
C GLN A 11 -10.27 -17.08 5.63
N GLY A 12 -11.00 -16.03 5.28
CA GLY A 12 -10.51 -14.96 4.41
C GLY A 12 -9.36 -14.16 5.03
N GLU A 13 -9.49 -13.75 6.30
CA GLU A 13 -8.45 -13.04 7.04
C GLU A 13 -7.20 -13.90 7.23
N LEU A 14 -7.37 -15.18 7.59
CA LEU A 14 -6.25 -16.13 7.73
C LEU A 14 -5.53 -16.37 6.40
N GLY A 15 -6.29 -16.59 5.32
CA GLY A 15 -5.73 -16.79 3.99
C GLY A 15 -4.94 -15.56 3.53
N PHE A 16 -5.54 -14.37 3.63
CA PHE A 16 -4.87 -13.12 3.30
C PHE A 16 -3.61 -12.89 4.14
N ALA A 17 -3.69 -13.05 5.46
CA ALA A 17 -2.54 -12.82 6.34
C ALA A 17 -1.42 -13.85 6.12
N THR A 18 -1.76 -15.09 5.77
CA THR A 18 -0.77 -16.13 5.43
C THR A 18 -0.06 -15.81 4.11
N VAL A 19 -0.79 -15.37 3.09
CA VAL A 19 -0.18 -14.89 1.83
C VAL A 19 0.71 -13.68 2.11
N LEU A 20 0.24 -12.74 2.93
CA LEU A 20 1.01 -11.54 3.29
C LEU A 20 2.31 -11.90 4.02
N LEU A 21 2.27 -12.86 4.94
CA LEU A 21 3.45 -13.36 5.65
C LEU A 21 4.43 -14.04 4.70
N ALA A 22 3.94 -14.84 3.76
CA ALA A 22 4.78 -15.48 2.74
C ALA A 22 5.46 -14.45 1.83
N VAL A 23 4.71 -13.44 1.36
CA VAL A 23 5.26 -12.33 0.56
C VAL A 23 6.31 -11.55 1.35
N ALA A 24 6.05 -11.24 2.62
CA ALA A 24 7.01 -10.57 3.49
C ALA A 24 8.31 -11.38 3.63
N GLY A 25 8.22 -12.70 3.84
CA GLY A 25 9.39 -13.58 3.90
C GLY A 25 10.18 -13.60 2.59
N LEU A 26 9.49 -13.70 1.44
CA LEU A 26 10.13 -13.66 0.12
C LEU A 26 10.83 -12.32 -0.14
N CYS A 27 10.19 -11.20 0.19
CA CYS A 27 10.78 -9.86 0.08
C CYS A 27 12.02 -9.72 0.97
N PHE A 28 11.98 -10.23 2.20
CA PHE A 28 13.13 -10.19 3.10
C PHE A 28 14.34 -10.96 2.54
N ILE A 29 14.09 -12.17 2.01
CA ILE A 29 15.14 -13.01 1.40
C ILE A 29 15.72 -12.31 0.16
N LYS A 30 14.88 -11.78 -0.73
CA LYS A 30 15.36 -11.04 -1.92
C LYS A 30 16.14 -9.79 -1.55
N ALA A 31 15.70 -9.08 -0.50
CA ALA A 31 16.39 -7.89 -0.01
C ALA A 31 17.78 -8.19 0.56
N ALA A 32 18.06 -9.44 0.96
CA ALA A 32 19.39 -9.87 1.41
C ALA A 32 20.46 -9.81 0.31
N ALA A 33 20.07 -9.88 -0.96
CA ALA A 33 20.99 -9.80 -2.09
C ALA A 33 21.49 -8.37 -2.38
N TYR A 34 20.87 -7.34 -1.78
CA TYR A 34 21.23 -5.94 -2.03
C TYR A 34 22.16 -5.38 -0.93
N PRO A 35 23.28 -4.73 -1.29
CA PRO A 35 24.19 -4.13 -0.32
C PRO A 35 23.66 -2.79 0.22
N GLY A 36 24.13 -2.43 1.43
CA GLY A 36 23.93 -1.12 2.04
C GLY A 36 22.45 -0.76 2.31
N ALA A 37 22.15 0.53 2.26
CA ALA A 37 20.82 1.07 2.54
C ALA A 37 19.72 0.51 1.61
N SER A 38 20.07 0.19 0.37
CA SER A 38 19.16 -0.40 -0.63
C SER A 38 18.63 -1.78 -0.22
N GLY A 39 19.39 -2.52 0.59
CA GLY A 39 18.93 -3.79 1.18
C GLY A 39 18.26 -3.61 2.55
N THR A 40 18.72 -2.65 3.37
CA THR A 40 18.19 -2.42 4.72
C THR A 40 16.74 -1.98 4.70
N TYR A 41 16.37 -1.03 3.82
CA TYR A 41 15.01 -0.50 3.79
C TYR A 41 13.95 -1.58 3.48
N PRO A 42 14.07 -2.38 2.39
CA PRO A 42 13.11 -3.45 2.12
C PRO A 42 13.09 -4.55 3.18
N LYS A 43 14.21 -4.83 3.87
CA LYS A 43 14.26 -5.78 5.00
C LYS A 43 13.40 -5.31 6.16
N VAL A 44 13.57 -4.06 6.59
CA VAL A 44 12.79 -3.47 7.69
C VAL A 44 11.30 -3.48 7.33
N LEU A 45 10.95 -3.06 6.12
CA LEU A 45 9.56 -3.09 5.65
C LEU A 45 8.98 -4.51 5.67
N SER A 46 9.76 -5.49 5.22
CA SER A 46 9.35 -6.91 5.24
C SER A 46 9.14 -7.43 6.66
N ILE A 47 9.98 -7.04 7.62
CA ILE A 47 9.81 -7.41 9.04
C ILE A 47 8.51 -6.80 9.58
N LEU A 48 8.28 -5.50 9.37
CA LEU A 48 7.06 -4.83 9.82
C LEU A 48 5.80 -5.47 9.21
N LEU A 49 5.87 -5.81 7.92
CA LEU A 49 4.78 -6.49 7.22
C LEU A 49 4.53 -7.89 7.80
N GLY A 50 5.60 -8.63 8.11
CA GLY A 50 5.52 -9.94 8.76
C GLY A 50 4.92 -9.86 10.16
N ILE A 51 5.30 -8.88 10.98
CA ILE A 51 4.70 -8.63 12.30
C ILE A 51 3.21 -8.33 12.13
N GLY A 52 2.83 -7.44 11.21
CA GLY A 52 1.44 -7.11 10.94
C GLY A 52 0.62 -8.35 10.53
N ALA A 53 1.18 -9.20 9.67
CA ALA A 53 0.56 -10.45 9.24
C ALA A 53 0.39 -11.44 10.42
N LEU A 54 1.40 -11.60 11.28
CA LEU A 54 1.31 -12.43 12.48
C LEU A 54 0.23 -11.93 13.44
N LEU A 55 0.17 -10.62 13.67
CA LEU A 55 -0.88 -10.01 14.50
C LEU A 55 -2.28 -10.25 13.90
N ALA A 56 -2.41 -10.15 12.58
CA ALA A 56 -3.67 -10.45 11.89
C ALA A 56 -4.08 -11.93 12.04
N ILE A 57 -3.13 -12.87 11.93
CA ILE A 57 -3.37 -14.30 12.19
C ILE A 57 -3.82 -14.51 13.64
N LEU A 58 -3.08 -13.98 14.61
CA LEU A 58 -3.42 -14.11 16.03
C LEU A 58 -4.80 -13.54 16.34
N ARG A 59 -5.15 -12.40 15.73
CA ARG A 59 -6.48 -11.80 15.84
C ARG A 59 -7.55 -12.71 15.24
N ALA A 60 -7.36 -13.22 14.03
CA ALA A 60 -8.32 -14.11 13.37
C ALA A 60 -8.48 -15.45 14.10
N LEU A 61 -7.45 -15.94 14.79
CA LEU A 61 -7.55 -17.13 15.65
C LEU A 61 -8.33 -16.87 16.95
N ARG A 62 -8.35 -15.63 17.43
CA ARG A 62 -9.09 -15.22 18.63
C ARG A 62 -10.53 -14.77 18.35
N GLN A 63 -10.94 -14.69 17.08
CA GLN A 63 -12.30 -14.32 16.71
C GLN A 63 -13.30 -15.41 17.09
N THR A 64 -14.39 -14.99 17.73
CA THR A 64 -15.55 -15.84 18.06
C THR A 64 -16.42 -16.07 16.83
N ASP A 65 -17.15 -17.18 16.78
CA ASP A 65 -18.01 -17.53 15.63
C ASP A 65 -19.04 -16.44 15.30
N ALA A 66 -19.54 -15.70 16.30
CA ALA A 66 -20.45 -14.57 16.10
C ALA A 66 -19.84 -13.41 15.27
N GLU A 67 -18.52 -13.16 15.36
CA GLU A 67 -17.83 -12.13 14.57
C GLU A 67 -17.46 -12.60 13.16
N SER A 68 -17.50 -13.92 12.93
CA SER A 68 -17.05 -14.57 11.69
C SER A 68 -18.07 -14.50 10.54
N HIS A 69 -19.32 -14.12 10.84
CA HIS A 69 -20.42 -13.97 9.88
C HIS A 69 -20.47 -12.62 9.16
N VAL A 70 -19.69 -11.63 9.59
CA VAL A 70 -19.59 -10.34 8.88
C VAL A 70 -18.76 -10.55 7.60
N PRO A 71 -19.17 -10.04 6.41
CA PRO A 71 -18.39 -10.24 5.20
C PRO A 71 -17.01 -9.57 5.28
N LEU A 72 -15.96 -10.27 4.80
CA LEU A 72 -14.58 -9.77 4.70
C LEU A 72 -14.49 -8.48 3.88
N VAL A 73 -15.27 -8.42 2.79
CA VAL A 73 -15.30 -7.28 1.87
C VAL A 73 -16.74 -6.85 1.69
N THR A 74 -17.08 -5.66 2.20
CA THR A 74 -18.41 -5.09 2.06
C THR A 74 -18.72 -4.71 0.61
N ASN A 75 -17.71 -4.23 -0.14
CA ASN A 75 -17.85 -3.77 -1.52
C ASN A 75 -16.72 -4.31 -2.41
N PRO A 76 -16.87 -5.50 -3.04
CA PRO A 76 -15.80 -6.12 -3.82
C PRO A 76 -15.38 -5.29 -5.03
N GLY A 77 -16.30 -4.57 -5.66
CA GLY A 77 -15.99 -3.70 -6.80
C GLY A 77 -15.05 -2.55 -6.44
N ARG A 78 -15.27 -1.89 -5.30
CA ARG A 78 -14.37 -0.82 -4.82
C ARG A 78 -13.01 -1.35 -4.38
N CYS A 79 -12.99 -2.54 -3.79
CA CYS A 79 -11.75 -3.24 -3.44
C CYS A 79 -10.90 -3.54 -4.69
N LEU A 80 -11.52 -4.16 -5.71
CA LEU A 80 -10.86 -4.44 -6.99
C LEU A 80 -10.37 -3.17 -7.67
N LEU A 81 -11.17 -2.10 -7.61
CA LEU A 81 -10.81 -0.81 -8.17
C LEU A 81 -9.59 -0.20 -7.47
N GLY A 82 -9.48 -0.35 -6.15
CA GLY A 82 -8.28 0.05 -5.40
C GLY A 82 -7.01 -0.69 -5.86
N PHE A 83 -7.10 -2.01 -6.05
CA PHE A 83 -5.99 -2.80 -6.61
C PHE A 83 -5.64 -2.39 -8.05
N ALA A 84 -6.65 -2.15 -8.88
CA ALA A 84 -6.45 -1.69 -10.25
C ALA A 84 -5.77 -0.33 -10.29
N ALA A 85 -6.19 0.63 -9.44
CA ALA A 85 -5.56 1.94 -9.32
C ALA A 85 -4.09 1.83 -8.90
N LEU A 86 -3.76 0.93 -7.97
CA LEU A 86 -2.38 0.69 -7.56
C LEU A 86 -1.54 0.09 -8.68
N ALA A 87 -2.07 -0.88 -9.43
CA ALA A 87 -1.38 -1.47 -10.58
C ALA A 87 -1.13 -0.45 -11.69
N ILE A 88 -2.14 0.39 -12.00
CA ILE A 88 -2.01 1.50 -12.94
C ILE A 88 -0.95 2.49 -12.47
N TYR A 89 -0.94 2.84 -11.19
CA TYR A 89 0.07 3.72 -10.60
C TYR A 89 1.49 3.16 -10.82
N VAL A 90 1.73 1.90 -10.49
CA VAL A 90 3.06 1.28 -10.67
C VAL A 90 3.50 1.34 -12.14
N GLY A 91 2.61 1.01 -13.08
CA GLY A 91 2.93 1.11 -14.52
C GLY A 91 3.10 2.55 -15.02
N ALA A 92 2.43 3.51 -14.39
CA ALA A 92 2.54 4.93 -14.74
C ALA A 92 3.87 5.56 -14.29
N ILE A 93 4.52 5.02 -13.24
CA ILE A 93 5.82 5.52 -12.77
C ILE A 93 6.88 5.46 -13.88
N ASP A 94 6.92 4.35 -14.62
CA ASP A 94 7.90 4.16 -15.71
C ASP A 94 7.68 5.12 -16.89
N LEU A 95 6.46 5.68 -17.04
CA LEU A 95 6.07 6.54 -18.16
C LEU A 95 6.10 8.03 -17.82
N LEU A 96 5.68 8.40 -16.61
CA LEU A 96 5.35 9.77 -16.23
C LEU A 96 6.26 10.36 -15.13
N GLY A 97 7.13 9.55 -14.53
CA GLY A 97 7.87 9.92 -13.32
C GLY A 97 7.13 9.56 -12.04
N TYR A 98 7.65 9.94 -10.87
CA TYR A 98 7.15 9.46 -9.57
C TYR A 98 6.07 10.38 -8.97
N ILE A 99 6.27 11.69 -9.05
CA ILE A 99 5.46 12.72 -8.38
C ILE A 99 4.07 12.79 -9.00
N LEU A 100 3.96 12.85 -10.33
CA LEU A 100 2.66 13.03 -10.98
C LEU A 100 1.70 11.84 -10.76
N PRO A 101 2.12 10.56 -10.96
CA PRO A 101 1.29 9.41 -10.61
C PRO A 101 1.00 9.31 -9.12
N SER A 102 1.95 9.68 -8.25
CA SER A 102 1.72 9.68 -6.79
C SER A 102 0.66 10.70 -6.39
N PHE A 103 0.73 11.92 -6.91
CA PHE A 103 -0.28 12.95 -6.66
C PHE A 103 -1.65 12.53 -7.18
N ALA A 104 -1.70 12.01 -8.41
CA ALA A 104 -2.93 11.50 -9.00
C ALA A 104 -3.52 10.34 -8.17
N LEU A 105 -2.70 9.38 -7.74
CA LEU A 105 -3.15 8.25 -6.93
C LEU A 105 -3.71 8.73 -5.58
N VAL A 106 -2.98 9.59 -4.86
CA VAL A 106 -3.40 10.04 -3.53
C VAL A 106 -4.69 10.87 -3.58
N LEU A 107 -4.92 11.61 -4.66
CA LEU A 107 -6.15 12.39 -4.85
C LEU A 107 -7.32 11.53 -5.36
N LEU A 108 -7.07 10.70 -6.39
CA LEU A 108 -8.12 9.94 -7.07
C LEU A 108 -8.57 8.73 -6.28
N LEU A 109 -7.68 8.05 -5.54
CA LEU A 109 -8.01 6.82 -4.84
C LEU A 109 -9.14 7.01 -3.80
N PRO A 110 -9.12 8.03 -2.93
CA PRO A 110 -10.24 8.29 -2.00
C PRO A 110 -11.55 8.59 -2.74
N LEU A 111 -11.49 9.40 -3.81
CA LEU A 111 -12.65 9.74 -4.64
C LEU A 111 -13.26 8.50 -5.29
N LEU A 112 -12.42 7.64 -5.86
CA LEU A 112 -12.79 6.38 -6.51
C LEU A 112 -13.38 5.37 -5.51
N LEU A 113 -12.90 5.38 -4.26
CA LEU A 113 -13.45 4.57 -3.16
C LEU A 113 -14.73 5.17 -2.56
N GLY A 114 -15.13 6.36 -3.00
CA GLY A 114 -16.38 7.03 -2.62
C GLY A 114 -16.27 7.98 -1.42
N TYR A 115 -15.06 8.34 -0.99
CA TYR A 115 -14.88 9.46 -0.06
C TYR A 115 -15.20 10.78 -0.78
N ARG A 116 -16.15 11.54 -0.22
CA ARG A 116 -16.65 12.78 -0.83
C ARG A 116 -16.14 14.06 -0.17
N ASP A 117 -15.39 13.94 0.93
CA ASP A 117 -14.79 15.10 1.60
C ASP A 117 -13.49 15.49 0.87
N LEU A 118 -13.64 16.35 -0.13
CA LEU A 118 -12.53 16.88 -0.91
C LEU A 118 -11.53 17.65 -0.05
N ARG A 119 -11.96 18.32 1.03
CA ARG A 119 -11.06 19.08 1.91
C ARG A 119 -10.11 18.15 2.65
N MET A 120 -10.66 17.12 3.29
CA MET A 120 -9.85 16.11 4.00
C MET A 120 -8.97 15.32 3.03
N THR A 121 -9.49 15.02 1.84
CA THR A 121 -8.71 14.36 0.78
C THR A 121 -7.51 15.22 0.38
N LEU A 122 -7.71 16.51 0.11
CA LEU A 122 -6.63 17.42 -0.28
C LEU A 122 -5.61 17.62 0.84
N LEU A 123 -6.07 17.72 2.09
CA LEU A 123 -5.19 17.84 3.25
C LEU A 123 -4.33 16.60 3.44
N SER A 124 -4.94 15.41 3.30
CA SER A 124 -4.22 14.14 3.38
C SER A 124 -3.24 13.96 2.22
N ALA A 125 -3.59 14.44 1.02
CA ALA A 125 -2.73 14.42 -0.14
C ALA A 125 -1.51 15.32 0.03
N ALA A 126 -1.74 16.57 0.45
CA ALA A 126 -0.66 17.51 0.74
C ALA A 126 0.25 17.00 1.86
N GLY A 127 -0.33 16.48 2.96
CA GLY A 127 0.43 15.93 4.08
C GLY A 127 1.24 14.68 3.70
N GLY A 128 0.63 13.75 2.97
CA GLY A 128 1.29 12.53 2.50
C GLY A 128 2.42 12.82 1.52
N LEU A 129 2.20 13.70 0.54
CA LEU A 129 3.23 14.11 -0.41
C LEU A 129 4.38 14.83 0.29
N SER A 130 4.07 15.75 1.21
CA SER A 130 5.09 16.45 2.01
C SER A 130 5.92 15.49 2.85
N PHE A 131 5.29 14.49 3.47
CA PHE A 131 5.98 13.46 4.24
C PHE A 131 6.90 12.61 3.35
N ILE A 132 6.41 12.15 2.19
CA ILE A 132 7.21 11.40 1.22
C ILE A 132 8.43 12.23 0.80
N LEU A 133 8.22 13.49 0.41
CA LEU A 133 9.32 14.39 0.02
C LEU A 133 10.33 14.57 1.15
N LEU A 134 9.88 14.72 2.40
CA LEU A 134 10.77 14.82 3.56
C LEU A 134 11.59 13.54 3.74
N VAL A 135 10.96 12.36 3.68
CA VAL A 135 11.66 11.08 3.80
C VAL A 135 12.69 10.91 2.68
N PHE A 136 12.34 11.20 1.44
CA PHE A 136 13.26 11.02 0.31
C PHE A 136 14.39 12.05 0.30
N ALA A 137 14.08 13.33 0.55
CA ALA A 137 15.05 14.42 0.50
C ALA A 137 15.97 14.48 1.73
N VAL A 138 15.42 14.23 2.93
CA VAL A 138 16.14 14.42 4.20
C VAL A 138 16.68 13.11 4.76
N ILE A 139 15.87 12.03 4.75
CA ILE A 139 16.24 10.78 5.41
C ILE A 139 17.02 9.85 4.47
N LEU A 140 16.60 9.73 3.22
CA LEU A 140 17.20 8.81 2.27
C LEU A 140 18.32 9.44 1.43
N GLU A 141 18.45 10.77 1.43
CA GLU A 141 19.41 11.54 0.61
C GLU A 141 19.46 11.08 -0.87
N ARG A 142 18.34 10.51 -1.37
CA ARG A 142 18.28 9.98 -2.72
C ARG A 142 17.70 11.04 -3.65
N PRO A 143 18.32 11.30 -4.82
CA PRO A 143 17.67 12.11 -5.83
C PRO A 143 16.34 11.45 -6.19
N LEU A 144 15.27 12.23 -6.14
CA LEU A 144 13.96 11.79 -6.56
C LEU A 144 14.05 11.33 -8.03
N PRO A 145 13.28 10.31 -8.44
CA PRO A 145 13.20 9.93 -9.85
C PRO A 145 12.83 11.17 -10.67
N ALA A 146 13.53 11.38 -11.79
CA ALA A 146 13.31 12.53 -12.65
C ALA A 146 11.83 12.62 -13.03
N ASP A 147 11.19 13.73 -12.69
CA ASP A 147 9.82 14.04 -13.08
C ASP A 147 9.82 15.11 -14.16
N LEU A 148 8.69 15.26 -14.85
CA LEU A 148 8.43 16.37 -15.78
C LEU A 148 8.66 17.77 -15.16
N PHE A 149 8.76 17.87 -13.83
CA PHE A 149 8.96 19.11 -13.07
C PHE A 149 10.41 19.39 -12.68
N ASP A 150 11.36 18.50 -12.98
CA ASP A 150 12.80 18.74 -12.78
C ASP A 150 13.27 20.13 -13.29
N PRO A 151 12.90 20.57 -14.52
CA PRO A 151 13.30 21.90 -15.00
C PRO A 151 12.70 23.07 -14.20
N VAL A 152 11.56 22.88 -13.52
CA VAL A 152 10.91 23.93 -12.70
C VAL A 152 11.55 23.99 -11.30
N LEU A 153 11.92 22.84 -10.75
CA LEU A 153 12.61 22.74 -9.46
C LEU A 153 14.04 23.28 -9.52
N GLU A 154 14.72 23.11 -10.66
CA GLU A 154 16.06 23.65 -10.89
C GLU A 154 16.06 25.19 -11.01
N MET A 155 14.95 25.77 -11.46
CA MET A 155 14.76 27.22 -11.59
C MET A 155 14.40 27.92 -10.27
N LEU A 156 14.07 27.15 -9.22
CA LEU A 156 13.74 27.63 -7.87
C LEU A 156 14.87 27.39 -6.84
N ARG A 157 15.97 26.74 -7.25
CA ARG A 157 17.18 26.54 -6.48
C ARG A 157 18.24 27.59 -6.83
#